data_AF-L8GI47-F1
#
_entry.id   AF-L8GI47-F1
#
_cell.length_a   1.000
_cell.length_b   1.000
_cell.length_c   1.000
_cell.angle_alpha   90.00
_cell.angle_beta   90.00
_cell.angle_gamma   90.00
#
_symmetry.space_group_name_H-M   'P 1'
#
loop_
_entity.id
_entity.type
_entity.pdbx_description
1 polymer ?
#
loop_
_entity_poly.entity_id
_entity_poly.type
_entity_poly.pdbx_seq_one_letter_code
_entity_poly.pdbx_strand_id
1 'polypeptide(L)'
;MANQVQTQVEAGVVKFVAEGEDEKKKNWLPTSLDILDNKAPSPHELTSAQLAQAKAADIDHIQWTKVSAFCRSGVGSAGVFFVKVPEGVAVVKGCDSVVEEVFAALLAERVGIRVPRVRVLEYTSREWRQAKWAIRSKAEAADPTGVDALKVEKELDRPFIMVMEFVKGKDLEQLGPQAKSLFESPDGPRLFREMGRLVCLDIVTNNWDRLPIIWDNDGNFRNLYLEQREGKDHHRTKWSVVGIDQGITAVKREVHPEGHDKYMSRVESLVVHIATRPGEEAEELQRFRDCIRTELAIDLRPSDSLEIQAGILETVKEFAKLEEKDLVEMKHKVEHMIRTDWADVWAKGLESIHIPMLMDVIDIYKRALSLPPQPAATK
;
A
#
# COMPACT_ATOMS: atom_id res chain seq x y z
N MET A 1 14.70 7.80 25.60
CA MET A 1 15.74 8.82 25.37
C MET A 1 15.31 9.58 24.14
N ALA A 2 15.00 10.87 24.28
CA ALA A 2 14.50 11.70 23.18
C ALA A 2 15.70 12.12 22.30
N ASN A 3 15.66 11.79 21.01
CA ASN A 3 16.62 12.30 20.04
C ASN A 3 16.26 13.76 19.74
N GLN A 4 17.20 14.67 20.00
CA GLN A 4 17.08 16.07 19.60
C GLN A 4 17.41 16.19 18.11
N VAL A 5 16.52 16.80 17.34
CA VAL A 5 16.77 17.23 15.96
C VAL A 5 17.39 18.63 16.03
N GLN A 6 18.58 18.80 15.45
CA GLN A 6 19.24 20.09 15.37
C GLN A 6 19.14 20.63 13.94
N THR A 7 18.49 21.79 13.79
CA THR A 7 18.32 22.46 12.50
C THR A 7 19.49 23.43 12.30
N GLN A 8 20.33 23.22 11.29
CA GLN A 8 21.26 24.24 10.80
C GLN A 8 20.74 24.83 9.49
N VAL A 9 20.73 26.16 9.42
CA VAL A 9 20.32 26.94 8.25
C VAL A 9 21.56 27.61 7.67
N GLU A 10 22.07 27.11 6.56
CA GLU A 10 23.04 27.82 5.73
C GLU A 10 22.52 27.94 4.29
N ALA A 11 22.58 29.16 3.75
CA ALA A 11 22.40 29.49 2.33
C ALA A 11 21.07 29.04 1.65
N GLY A 12 19.93 29.17 2.34
CA GLY A 12 18.62 29.16 1.67
C GLY A 12 18.16 27.81 1.11
N VAL A 13 18.82 26.70 1.49
CA VAL A 13 18.37 25.35 1.21
C VAL A 13 18.26 24.60 2.54
N VAL A 14 17.03 24.30 2.96
CA VAL A 14 16.79 23.38 4.07
C VAL A 14 17.14 21.97 3.58
N LYS A 15 18.37 21.53 3.83
CA LYS A 15 18.76 20.12 3.68
C LYS A 15 18.47 19.41 5.00
N PHE A 16 17.59 18.41 4.97
CA PHE A 16 17.55 17.39 6.00
C PHE A 16 18.77 16.49 5.80
N VAL A 17 19.87 16.82 6.47
CA VAL A 17 21.03 15.92 6.55
C VAL A 17 20.80 15.04 7.76
N ALA A 18 20.46 13.76 7.53
CA ALA A 18 20.60 12.75 8.56
C ALA A 18 22.10 12.57 8.81
N GLU A 19 22.60 13.09 9.94
CA GLU A 19 24.00 12.91 10.30
C GLU A 19 24.26 11.43 10.64
N GLY A 20 25.12 10.80 9.84
CA GLY A 20 26.06 9.78 10.30
C GLY A 20 25.52 8.37 10.52
N GLU A 21 25.05 7.71 9.46
CA GLU A 21 25.30 6.26 9.34
C GLU A 21 26.29 6.03 8.20
N ASP A 22 27.42 5.40 8.55
CA ASP A 22 28.46 4.92 7.63
C ASP A 22 27.87 4.34 6.34
N GLU A 23 28.34 4.83 5.19
CA GLU A 23 28.17 4.23 3.86
C GLU A 23 28.90 2.88 3.77
N LYS A 24 28.48 1.91 4.57
CA LYS A 24 28.63 0.51 4.21
C LYS A 24 27.55 0.25 3.19
N LYS A 25 27.96 0.10 1.93
CA LYS A 25 27.17 -0.56 0.87
C LYS A 25 26.56 -1.83 1.46
N LYS A 26 25.33 -1.72 1.96
CA LYS A 26 24.53 -2.86 2.39
C LYS A 26 24.23 -3.59 1.09
N ASN A 27 24.96 -4.67 0.87
CA ASN A 27 24.52 -5.74 -0.01
C ASN A 27 23.18 -6.23 0.55
N TRP A 28 22.11 -5.52 0.19
CA TRP A 28 20.76 -6.02 0.29
C TRP A 28 20.68 -7.15 -0.71
N LEU A 29 20.65 -8.38 -0.21
CA LEU A 29 19.96 -9.58 -0.70
C LEU A 29 20.53 -10.80 0.07
N PRO A 30 19.67 -11.69 0.58
CA PRO A 30 18.48 -12.17 -0.11
C PRO A 30 17.15 -11.72 0.52
N THR A 31 16.30 -11.07 -0.28
CA THR A 31 14.84 -10.99 -0.11
C THR A 31 14.15 -12.25 -0.63
N SER A 32 14.93 -13.29 -0.97
CA SER A 32 14.41 -14.57 -1.36
C SER A 32 13.96 -15.39 -0.15
N LEU A 33 13.06 -16.32 -0.44
CA LEU A 33 12.66 -17.44 0.41
C LEU A 33 13.80 -18.40 0.81
N ASP A 34 15.06 -18.01 0.60
CA ASP A 34 16.22 -18.89 0.68
C ASP A 34 16.98 -18.81 2.02
N ILE A 35 16.41 -18.14 3.02
CA ILE A 35 16.87 -18.25 4.42
C ILE A 35 15.76 -18.89 5.26
N LEU A 36 15.29 -20.05 4.83
CA LEU A 36 14.71 -21.01 5.76
C LEU A 36 15.80 -22.04 6.04
N ASP A 37 16.16 -22.19 7.31
CA ASP A 37 16.98 -23.30 7.79
C ASP A 37 16.52 -24.60 7.12
N ASN A 38 17.45 -25.50 6.75
CA ASN A 38 17.16 -26.80 6.09
C ASN A 38 16.25 -27.75 6.92
N LYS A 39 15.62 -27.25 7.98
CA LYS A 39 14.63 -27.95 8.77
C LYS A 39 13.36 -28.11 7.93
N ALA A 40 12.87 -29.35 7.83
CA ALA A 40 11.57 -29.60 7.24
C ALA A 40 10.51 -28.75 7.96
N PRO A 41 9.65 -28.01 7.22
CA PRO A 41 8.67 -27.13 7.82
C PRO A 41 7.72 -27.92 8.71
N SER A 42 7.35 -27.34 9.85
CA SER A 42 6.35 -27.94 10.75
C SER A 42 5.02 -28.09 10.02
N PRO A 43 4.18 -29.10 10.32
CA PRO A 43 2.81 -29.19 9.77
C PRO A 43 1.93 -27.97 10.13
N HIS A 44 2.37 -27.13 11.08
CA HIS A 44 1.71 -25.89 11.49
C HIS A 44 2.25 -24.64 10.80
N GLU A 45 3.27 -24.78 9.95
CA GLU A 45 3.90 -23.70 9.21
C GLU A 45 3.42 -23.70 7.76
N LEU A 46 2.99 -22.54 7.26
CA LEU A 46 2.68 -22.36 5.85
C LEU A 46 3.96 -22.09 5.07
N THR A 47 4.21 -22.90 4.05
CA THR A 47 5.32 -22.68 3.12
C THR A 47 4.89 -21.75 1.98
N SER A 48 5.87 -21.12 1.34
CA SER A 48 5.59 -20.31 0.15
C SER A 48 5.03 -21.09 -1.02
N ALA A 49 5.37 -22.39 -1.14
CA ALA A 49 4.75 -23.26 -2.12
C ALA A 49 3.23 -23.42 -1.85
N GLN A 50 2.84 -23.54 -0.58
CA GLN A 50 1.43 -23.58 -0.19
C GLN A 50 0.73 -22.23 -0.41
N LEU A 51 1.38 -21.11 -0.08
CA LEU A 51 0.83 -19.77 -0.33
C LEU A 51 0.64 -19.50 -1.84
N ALA A 52 1.59 -19.92 -2.67
CA ALA A 52 1.51 -19.80 -4.13
C ALA A 52 0.34 -20.58 -4.74
N GLN A 53 -0.21 -21.58 -4.02
CA GLN A 53 -1.37 -22.36 -4.45
C GLN A 53 -2.66 -21.98 -3.70
N ALA A 54 -2.57 -21.15 -2.67
CA ALA A 54 -3.69 -20.80 -1.83
C ALA A 54 -4.74 -19.96 -2.56
N LYS A 55 -5.98 -20.07 -2.09
CA LYS A 55 -7.08 -19.17 -2.43
C LYS A 55 -7.29 -18.22 -1.25
N ALA A 56 -7.78 -17.02 -1.52
CA ALA A 56 -8.24 -16.12 -0.47
C ALA A 56 -9.40 -16.75 0.30
N ALA A 57 -9.36 -16.68 1.64
CA ALA A 57 -10.50 -16.99 2.47
C ALA A 57 -11.52 -15.84 2.41
N ASP A 58 -12.79 -16.15 2.71
CA ASP A 58 -13.76 -15.09 2.97
C ASP A 58 -13.49 -14.48 4.35
N ILE A 59 -13.00 -13.24 4.35
CA ILE A 59 -12.53 -12.61 5.58
C ILE A 59 -13.67 -12.39 6.58
N ASP A 60 -14.91 -12.23 6.13
CA ASP A 60 -16.07 -11.93 6.99
C ASP A 60 -16.56 -13.15 7.79
N HIS A 61 -16.16 -14.37 7.41
CA HIS A 61 -16.67 -15.62 7.98
C HIS A 61 -15.55 -16.58 8.41
N ILE A 62 -14.44 -16.05 8.91
CA ILE A 62 -13.28 -16.86 9.34
C ILE A 62 -13.63 -17.72 10.57
N GLN A 63 -13.41 -19.03 10.45
CA GLN A 63 -13.54 -19.98 11.55
C GLN A 63 -12.21 -20.14 12.29
N TRP A 64 -11.89 -19.20 13.19
CA TRP A 64 -10.60 -19.16 13.91
C TRP A 64 -10.25 -20.44 14.67
N THR A 65 -11.24 -21.21 15.12
CA THR A 65 -11.02 -22.52 15.77
C THR A 65 -10.52 -23.61 14.82
N LYS A 66 -10.60 -23.40 13.51
CA LYS A 66 -10.15 -24.32 12.46
C LYS A 66 -8.86 -23.88 11.77
N VAL A 67 -8.15 -22.89 12.32
CA VAL A 67 -6.81 -22.54 11.83
C VAL A 67 -5.93 -23.79 11.88
N SER A 68 -5.35 -24.17 10.74
CA SER A 68 -4.53 -25.38 10.63
C SER A 68 -3.03 -25.07 10.67
N ALA A 69 -2.65 -23.95 10.07
CA ALA A 69 -1.28 -23.49 9.94
C ALA A 69 -1.21 -21.97 9.84
N PHE A 70 -0.04 -21.39 10.08
CA PHE A 70 0.23 -19.98 9.86
C PHE A 70 1.64 -19.78 9.30
N CYS A 71 1.93 -18.61 8.76
CA CYS A 71 3.29 -18.17 8.45
C CYS A 71 3.40 -16.70 8.81
N ARG A 72 4.46 -16.32 9.51
CA ARG A 72 4.79 -14.91 9.72
C ARG A 72 5.53 -14.41 8.47
N SER A 73 5.14 -13.24 7.96
CA SER A 73 5.95 -12.56 6.95
C SER A 73 7.35 -12.30 7.53
N GLY A 74 8.37 -12.83 6.85
CA GLY A 74 9.77 -12.58 7.19
C GLY A 74 10.20 -11.13 6.95
N VAL A 75 9.31 -10.32 6.36
CA VAL A 75 9.64 -8.95 5.97
C VAL A 75 8.53 -7.96 6.33
N GLY A 76 8.96 -6.72 6.61
CA GLY A 76 8.11 -5.65 7.13
C GLY A 76 8.16 -5.55 8.67
N SER A 77 7.75 -4.40 9.19
CA SER A 77 7.71 -4.11 10.63
C SER A 77 6.37 -4.47 11.28
N ALA A 78 5.27 -4.49 10.52
CA ALA A 78 3.90 -4.49 11.02
C ALA A 78 3.30 -5.89 11.30
N GLY A 79 4.09 -6.84 11.78
CA GLY A 79 3.55 -8.13 12.26
C GLY A 79 2.51 -8.79 11.36
N VAL A 80 2.87 -9.07 10.10
CA VAL A 80 1.96 -9.68 9.12
C VAL A 80 2.00 -11.19 9.26
N PHE A 81 0.83 -11.82 9.36
CA PHE A 81 0.65 -13.26 9.46
C PHE A 81 -0.29 -13.77 8.37
N PHE A 82 0.14 -14.77 7.62
CA PHE A 82 -0.72 -15.56 6.74
C PHE A 82 -1.34 -16.70 7.55
N VAL A 83 -2.66 -16.81 7.55
CA VAL A 83 -3.40 -17.75 8.39
C VAL A 83 -4.21 -18.68 7.50
N LYS A 84 -3.92 -19.98 7.57
CA LYS A 84 -4.63 -21.01 6.81
C LYS A 84 -5.84 -21.50 7.57
N VAL A 85 -6.98 -21.36 6.92
CA VAL A 85 -8.28 -21.88 7.35
C VAL A 85 -8.84 -22.82 6.28
N PRO A 86 -9.92 -23.58 6.55
CA PRO A 86 -10.45 -24.54 5.59
C PRO A 86 -10.77 -23.92 4.23
N GLU A 87 -11.31 -22.70 4.22
CA GLU A 87 -11.80 -22.01 3.03
C GLU A 87 -10.67 -21.37 2.20
N GLY A 88 -9.48 -21.14 2.78
CA GLY A 88 -8.43 -20.39 2.11
C GLY A 88 -7.35 -19.89 3.06
N VAL A 89 -6.69 -18.80 2.66
CA VAL A 89 -5.75 -18.04 3.48
C VAL A 89 -6.32 -16.65 3.71
N ALA A 90 -6.22 -16.17 4.94
CA ALA A 90 -6.45 -14.77 5.29
C ALA A 90 -5.13 -14.16 5.78
N VAL A 91 -5.02 -12.85 5.72
CA VAL A 91 -3.89 -12.11 6.30
C VAL A 91 -4.36 -11.46 7.59
N VAL A 92 -3.52 -11.51 8.63
CA VAL A 92 -3.75 -10.86 9.93
C VAL A 92 -2.58 -9.94 10.19
N LYS A 93 -2.83 -8.66 10.45
CA LYS A 93 -1.81 -7.62 10.60
C LYS A 93 -2.02 -6.87 11.91
N GLY A 94 -0.95 -6.76 12.70
CA GLY A 94 -0.86 -5.80 13.78
C GLY A 94 -0.29 -4.49 13.24
N CYS A 95 -1.10 -3.44 13.16
CA CYS A 95 -0.67 -2.16 12.61
C CYS A 95 -1.04 -1.01 13.55
N ASP A 96 -0.14 -0.04 13.65
CA ASP A 96 -0.35 1.14 14.50
C ASP A 96 -1.22 2.20 13.80
N SER A 97 -1.26 2.17 12.46
CA SER A 97 -2.06 3.05 11.59
C SER A 97 -3.33 2.39 11.04
N VAL A 98 -3.93 1.48 11.82
CA VAL A 98 -5.08 0.65 11.37
C VAL A 98 -6.26 1.48 10.85
N VAL A 99 -6.50 2.67 11.43
CA VAL A 99 -7.63 3.52 11.07
C VAL A 99 -7.41 4.13 9.69
N GLU A 100 -6.21 4.62 9.44
CA GLU A 100 -5.77 5.19 8.19
C GLU A 100 -5.80 4.16 7.07
N GLU A 101 -5.31 2.93 7.31
CA GLU A 101 -5.34 1.86 6.30
C GLU A 101 -6.78 1.49 5.90
N VAL A 102 -7.68 1.40 6.89
CA VAL A 102 -9.09 1.08 6.66
C VAL A 102 -9.79 2.20 5.89
N PHE A 103 -9.55 3.47 6.25
CA PHE A 103 -10.11 4.60 5.50
C PHE A 103 -9.58 4.63 4.06
N ALA A 104 -8.28 4.45 3.86
CA ALA A 104 -7.67 4.41 2.54
C ALA A 104 -8.21 3.25 1.70
N ALA A 105 -8.49 2.09 2.31
CA ALA A 105 -9.11 0.97 1.62
C ALA A 105 -10.55 1.26 1.17
N LEU A 106 -11.36 1.91 2.03
CA LEU A 106 -12.71 2.36 1.65
C LEU A 106 -12.66 3.42 0.54
N LEU A 107 -11.71 4.35 0.61
CA LEU A 107 -11.53 5.36 -0.41
C LEU A 107 -11.14 4.73 -1.75
N ALA A 108 -10.21 3.78 -1.75
CA ALA A 108 -9.82 3.01 -2.94
C ALA A 108 -11.01 2.26 -3.56
N GLU A 109 -11.82 1.59 -2.73
CA GLU A 109 -13.06 0.92 -3.17
C GLU A 109 -14.02 1.92 -3.83
N ARG A 110 -14.20 3.11 -3.23
CA ARG A 110 -15.10 4.17 -3.71
C ARG A 110 -14.73 4.68 -5.11
N VAL A 111 -13.46 4.64 -5.49
CA VAL A 111 -12.96 5.06 -6.81
C VAL A 111 -12.56 3.88 -7.71
N GLY A 112 -12.89 2.65 -7.33
CA GLY A 112 -12.67 1.45 -8.15
C GLY A 112 -11.21 1.04 -8.30
N ILE A 113 -10.36 1.35 -7.31
CA ILE A 113 -8.96 0.93 -7.26
C ILE A 113 -8.85 -0.36 -6.46
N ARG A 114 -8.07 -1.30 -7.01
CA ARG A 114 -7.87 -2.60 -6.39
C ARG A 114 -6.86 -2.51 -5.26
N VAL A 115 -7.34 -2.75 -4.04
CA VAL A 115 -6.58 -2.99 -2.81
C VAL A 115 -7.19 -4.21 -2.10
N PRO A 116 -6.47 -4.92 -1.20
CA PRO A 116 -7.05 -6.01 -0.42
C PRO A 116 -8.29 -5.53 0.35
N ARG A 117 -9.35 -6.35 0.40
CA ARG A 117 -10.44 -6.09 1.35
C ARG A 117 -9.89 -6.16 2.77
N VAL A 118 -10.39 -5.29 3.65
CA VAL A 118 -9.97 -5.24 5.06
C VAL A 118 -11.18 -5.17 5.97
N ARG A 119 -11.03 -5.72 7.18
CA ARG A 119 -11.92 -5.50 8.31
C ARG A 119 -11.13 -5.52 9.61
N VAL A 120 -11.75 -5.07 10.70
CA VAL A 120 -11.08 -4.92 12.00
C VAL A 120 -11.70 -5.84 13.04
N LEU A 121 -10.83 -6.40 13.88
CA LEU A 121 -11.18 -7.10 15.11
C LEU A 121 -10.86 -6.20 16.31
N GLU A 122 -11.87 -5.90 17.11
CA GLU A 122 -11.74 -5.13 18.36
C GLU A 122 -11.34 -6.03 19.54
N TYR A 123 -10.43 -5.58 20.41
CA TYR A 123 -9.91 -6.35 21.55
C TYR A 123 -10.97 -6.88 22.53
N THR A 124 -12.10 -6.18 22.67
CA THR A 124 -13.21 -6.62 23.53
C THR A 124 -13.97 -7.80 22.94
N SER A 125 -13.85 -8.01 21.63
CA SER A 125 -14.60 -9.03 20.92
C SER A 125 -14.10 -10.44 21.25
N ARG A 126 -15.03 -11.40 21.24
CA ARG A 126 -14.66 -12.83 21.34
C ARG A 126 -13.80 -13.25 20.14
N GLU A 127 -14.10 -12.70 18.97
CA GLU A 127 -13.40 -13.03 17.73
C GLU A 127 -11.91 -12.64 17.78
N TRP A 128 -11.58 -11.44 18.25
CA TRP A 128 -10.19 -11.00 18.45
C TRP A 128 -9.39 -11.99 19.32
N ARG A 129 -9.96 -12.41 20.45
CA ARG A 129 -9.31 -13.39 21.34
C ARG A 129 -9.11 -14.74 20.65
N GLN A 130 -10.09 -15.18 19.88
CA GLN A 130 -10.01 -16.43 19.13
C GLN A 130 -8.94 -16.37 18.04
N ALA A 131 -8.86 -15.26 17.30
CA ALA A 131 -7.84 -15.05 16.28
C ALA A 131 -6.43 -15.07 16.89
N LYS A 132 -6.19 -14.24 17.93
CA LYS A 132 -4.91 -14.16 18.63
C LYS A 132 -4.49 -15.52 19.19
N TRP A 133 -5.40 -16.21 19.90
CA TRP A 133 -5.13 -17.53 20.46
C TRP A 133 -4.85 -18.58 19.41
N ALA A 134 -5.62 -18.62 18.32
CA ALA A 134 -5.44 -19.59 17.25
C ALA A 134 -4.05 -19.46 16.62
N ILE A 135 -3.63 -18.25 16.27
CA ILE A 135 -2.32 -17.99 15.65
C ILE A 135 -1.19 -18.31 16.65
N ARG A 136 -1.29 -17.83 17.89
CA ARG A 136 -0.30 -18.09 18.96
C ARG A 136 -0.11 -19.59 19.22
N SER A 137 -1.21 -20.35 19.30
CA SER A 137 -1.15 -21.80 19.53
C SER A 137 -0.45 -22.54 18.38
N LYS A 138 -0.58 -22.07 17.14
CA LYS A 138 0.17 -22.64 16.00
C LYS A 138 1.64 -22.25 16.02
N ALA A 139 1.96 -21.05 16.46
CA ALA A 139 3.35 -20.63 16.66
C ALA A 139 4.04 -21.47 17.72
N GLU A 140 3.41 -21.72 18.88
CA GLU A 140 3.95 -22.60 19.93
C GLU A 140 4.16 -24.04 19.42
N ALA A 141 3.25 -24.54 18.59
CA ALA A 141 3.36 -25.89 18.02
C ALA A 141 4.41 -25.99 16.89
N ALA A 142 4.65 -24.91 16.15
CA ALA A 142 5.64 -24.86 15.06
C ALA A 142 7.07 -24.67 15.57
N ASP A 143 7.23 -23.86 16.63
CA ASP A 143 8.52 -23.49 17.20
C ASP A 143 8.59 -23.82 18.71
N PRO A 144 9.21 -24.96 19.07
CA PRO A 144 9.37 -25.36 20.48
C PRO A 144 10.19 -24.38 21.33
N THR A 145 10.95 -23.47 20.72
CA THR A 145 11.69 -22.44 21.47
C THR A 145 10.77 -21.34 21.99
N GLY A 146 9.55 -21.23 21.43
CA GLY A 146 8.55 -20.23 21.78
C GLY A 146 8.84 -18.83 21.24
N VAL A 147 9.89 -18.65 20.43
CA VAL A 147 10.27 -17.34 19.88
C VAL A 147 9.16 -16.80 18.97
N ASP A 148 8.61 -17.63 18.10
CA ASP A 148 7.51 -17.20 17.23
C ASP A 148 6.22 -16.93 18.00
N ALA A 149 5.95 -17.66 19.08
CA ALA A 149 4.80 -17.38 19.95
C ALA A 149 4.93 -16.03 20.65
N LEU A 150 6.11 -15.69 21.16
CA LEU A 150 6.40 -14.38 21.77
C LEU A 150 6.27 -13.24 20.75
N LYS A 151 6.71 -13.49 19.51
CA LYS A 151 6.54 -12.55 18.40
C LYS A 151 5.07 -12.33 18.05
N VAL A 152 4.28 -13.40 17.91
CA VAL A 152 2.83 -13.29 17.70
C VAL A 152 2.18 -12.49 18.82
N GLU A 153 2.55 -12.78 20.08
CA GLU A 153 2.05 -12.06 21.23
C GLU A 153 2.38 -10.56 21.11
N LYS A 154 3.65 -10.19 20.90
CA LYS A 154 4.07 -8.79 20.78
C LYS A 154 3.35 -8.03 19.66
N GLU A 155 3.24 -8.63 18.48
CA GLU A 155 2.70 -7.94 17.30
C GLU A 155 1.16 -7.89 17.29
N LEU A 156 0.49 -8.90 17.86
CA LEU A 156 -0.98 -8.94 17.95
C LEU A 156 -1.52 -8.46 19.31
N ASP A 157 -0.67 -8.09 20.25
CA ASP A 157 -1.08 -7.37 21.46
C ASP A 157 -1.33 -5.90 21.12
N ARG A 158 -2.46 -5.70 20.43
CA ARG A 158 -2.96 -4.42 19.95
C ARG A 158 -4.46 -4.33 20.22
N PRO A 159 -4.99 -3.12 20.51
CA PRO A 159 -6.42 -2.90 20.68
C PRO A 159 -7.27 -3.33 19.48
N PHE A 160 -6.66 -3.25 18.30
CA PHE A 160 -7.29 -3.58 17.04
C PHE A 160 -6.33 -4.43 16.22
N ILE A 161 -6.86 -5.49 15.61
CA ILE A 161 -6.13 -6.30 14.65
C ILE A 161 -6.85 -6.19 13.32
N MET A 162 -6.09 -5.97 12.24
CA MET A 162 -6.66 -5.94 10.90
C MET A 162 -6.65 -7.35 10.30
N VAL A 163 -7.78 -7.75 9.73
CA VAL A 163 -7.92 -8.96 8.91
C VAL A 163 -8.06 -8.51 7.47
N MET A 164 -7.19 -9.02 6.61
CA MET A 164 -7.12 -8.63 5.20
C MET A 164 -7.31 -9.84 4.28
N GLU A 165 -7.86 -9.58 3.12
CA GLU A 165 -7.91 -10.52 2.01
C GLU A 165 -6.49 -10.94 1.62
N PHE A 166 -6.29 -12.24 1.44
CA PHE A 166 -5.04 -12.74 0.86
C PHE A 166 -5.01 -12.49 -0.65
N VAL A 167 -4.06 -11.68 -1.11
CA VAL A 167 -3.83 -11.44 -2.53
C VAL A 167 -2.85 -12.48 -3.07
N LYS A 168 -3.35 -13.38 -3.93
CA LYS A 168 -2.50 -14.35 -4.62
C LYS A 168 -1.70 -13.64 -5.70
N GLY A 169 -0.46 -13.31 -5.40
CA GLY A 169 0.40 -12.56 -6.30
C GLY A 169 1.82 -12.48 -5.79
N LYS A 170 2.58 -11.58 -6.39
CA LYS A 170 3.94 -11.23 -5.99
C LYS A 170 4.10 -9.71 -6.09
N ASP A 171 4.95 -9.14 -5.26
CA ASP A 171 5.41 -7.78 -5.49
C ASP A 171 6.37 -7.71 -6.70
N LEU A 172 6.69 -6.50 -7.15
CA LEU A 172 7.55 -6.32 -8.32
C LEU A 172 8.98 -6.84 -8.10
N GLU A 173 9.53 -6.72 -6.90
CA GLU A 173 10.88 -7.23 -6.59
C GLU A 173 10.91 -8.76 -6.68
N GLN A 174 9.90 -9.43 -6.11
CA GLN A 174 9.76 -10.90 -6.13
C GLN A 174 9.52 -11.48 -7.53
N LEU A 175 8.99 -10.69 -8.46
CA LEU A 175 8.86 -11.10 -9.87
C LEU A 175 10.19 -11.07 -10.61
N GLY A 176 11.08 -10.14 -10.26
CA GLY A 176 12.37 -9.95 -10.91
C GLY A 176 12.21 -9.87 -12.44
N PRO A 177 12.97 -10.66 -13.23
CA PRO A 177 12.87 -10.65 -14.69
C PRO A 177 11.47 -10.95 -15.26
N GLN A 178 10.59 -11.64 -14.51
CA GLN A 178 9.23 -11.94 -14.96
C GLN A 178 8.37 -10.68 -15.05
N ALA A 179 8.64 -9.66 -14.23
CA ALA A 179 7.93 -8.38 -14.29
C ALA A 179 8.13 -7.72 -15.66
N LYS A 180 9.36 -7.72 -16.18
CA LYS A 180 9.68 -7.22 -17.53
C LYS A 180 8.85 -7.94 -18.59
N SER A 181 8.86 -9.28 -18.60
CA SER A 181 8.09 -10.05 -19.58
C SER A 181 6.59 -9.78 -19.50
N LEU A 182 6.06 -9.54 -18.31
CA LEU A 182 4.66 -9.20 -18.11
C LEU A 182 4.32 -7.81 -18.65
N PHE A 183 5.19 -6.82 -18.41
CA PHE A 183 5.01 -5.46 -18.93
C PHE A 183 5.23 -5.35 -20.44
N GLU A 184 6.06 -6.20 -21.03
CA GLU A 184 6.24 -6.30 -22.49
C GLU A 184 5.12 -7.11 -23.17
N SER A 185 4.29 -7.82 -22.39
CA SER A 185 3.17 -8.59 -22.91
C SER A 185 2.00 -7.71 -23.39
N PRO A 186 1.02 -8.27 -24.13
CA PRO A 186 -0.20 -7.53 -24.50
C PRO A 186 -1.01 -6.96 -23.32
N ASP A 187 -0.81 -7.48 -22.09
CA ASP A 187 -1.44 -6.95 -20.88
C ASP A 187 -0.71 -5.72 -20.31
N GLY A 188 0.53 -5.46 -20.73
CA GLY A 188 1.39 -4.41 -20.20
C GLY A 188 0.73 -3.02 -20.14
N PRO A 189 0.19 -2.49 -21.26
CA PRO A 189 -0.50 -1.20 -21.27
C PRO A 189 -1.62 -1.10 -20.23
N ARG A 190 -2.41 -2.17 -20.06
CA ARG A 190 -3.47 -2.22 -19.04
C ARG A 190 -2.89 -2.18 -17.63
N LEU A 191 -1.81 -2.91 -17.35
CA LEU A 191 -1.16 -2.91 -16.03
C LEU A 191 -0.56 -1.55 -15.71
N PHE A 192 0.08 -0.88 -16.67
CA PHE A 192 0.56 0.50 -16.49
C PHE A 192 -0.57 1.46 -16.18
N ARG A 193 -1.71 1.30 -16.87
CA ARG A 193 -2.90 2.08 -16.57
C ARG A 193 -3.43 1.83 -15.16
N GLU A 194 -3.52 0.57 -14.73
CA GLU A 194 -3.90 0.23 -13.35
C GLU A 194 -2.91 0.78 -12.31
N MET A 195 -1.61 0.82 -12.62
CA MET A 195 -0.59 1.47 -11.80
C MET A 195 -0.82 2.98 -11.69
N GLY A 196 -1.15 3.65 -12.80
CA GLY A 196 -1.53 5.06 -12.80
C GLY A 196 -2.75 5.35 -11.94
N ARG A 197 -3.73 4.45 -11.91
CA ARG A 197 -4.88 4.59 -11.01
C ARG A 197 -4.45 4.54 -9.54
N LEU A 198 -3.54 3.63 -9.19
CA LEU A 198 -2.99 3.51 -7.84
C LEU A 198 -2.15 4.73 -7.44
N VAL A 199 -1.33 5.26 -8.35
CA VAL A 199 -0.61 6.53 -8.15
C VAL A 199 -1.56 7.65 -7.74
N CYS A 200 -2.71 7.76 -8.39
CA CYS A 200 -3.68 8.81 -8.07
C CYS A 200 -4.25 8.65 -6.64
N LEU A 201 -4.48 7.42 -6.16
CA LEU A 201 -4.84 7.19 -4.76
C LEU A 201 -3.71 7.62 -3.82
N ASP A 202 -2.48 7.21 -4.11
CA ASP A 202 -1.31 7.55 -3.27
C ASP A 202 -1.08 9.07 -3.24
N ILE A 203 -1.34 9.77 -4.35
CA ILE A 203 -1.35 11.23 -4.37
C ILE A 203 -2.40 11.72 -3.38
N VAL A 204 -3.69 11.40 -3.55
CA VAL A 204 -4.76 11.90 -2.66
C VAL A 204 -4.47 11.64 -1.18
N THR A 205 -3.98 10.45 -0.82
CA THR A 205 -3.70 10.11 0.58
C THR A 205 -2.32 10.55 1.07
N ASN A 206 -1.52 11.15 0.20
CA ASN A 206 -0.10 11.42 0.41
C ASN A 206 0.66 10.17 0.93
N ASN A 207 0.39 9.02 0.32
CA ASN A 207 1.11 7.79 0.55
C ASN A 207 2.45 7.81 -0.20
N TRP A 208 3.40 8.53 0.36
CA TRP A 208 4.67 8.81 -0.27
C TRP A 208 5.60 7.59 -0.38
N ASP A 209 5.38 6.53 0.39
CA ASP A 209 6.30 5.38 0.46
C ASP A 209 6.25 4.50 -0.81
N ARG A 210 5.10 4.39 -1.50
CA ARG A 210 4.93 3.37 -2.55
C ARG A 210 5.67 3.68 -3.85
N LEU A 211 5.37 4.82 -4.49
CA LEU A 211 5.83 5.15 -5.85
C LEU A 211 6.38 6.58 -5.90
N PRO A 212 7.61 6.81 -6.42
CA PRO A 212 8.28 8.11 -6.34
C PRO A 212 7.85 9.08 -7.46
N ILE A 213 6.56 9.41 -7.53
CA ILE A 213 6.02 10.26 -8.62
C ILE A 213 6.22 11.75 -8.32
N ILE A 214 5.60 12.27 -7.25
CA ILE A 214 5.70 13.69 -6.84
C ILE A 214 6.58 13.88 -5.59
N TRP A 215 7.08 12.79 -5.02
CA TRP A 215 7.93 12.77 -3.84
C TRP A 215 9.39 12.59 -4.23
N ASP A 216 10.31 13.01 -3.35
CA ASP A 216 11.75 12.88 -3.57
C ASP A 216 12.28 11.70 -2.74
N ASN A 217 11.82 10.50 -3.06
CA ASN A 217 12.25 9.24 -2.45
C ASN A 217 12.48 8.19 -3.55
N ASP A 218 12.92 6.99 -3.16
CA ASP A 218 13.19 5.88 -4.09
C ASP A 218 11.96 4.95 -4.26
N GLY A 219 10.89 5.20 -3.51
CA GLY A 219 9.71 4.34 -3.43
C GLY A 219 9.95 3.03 -2.67
N ASN A 220 8.90 2.22 -2.66
CA ASN A 220 8.84 0.91 -2.03
C ASN A 220 7.98 0.00 -2.90
N PHE A 221 8.58 -0.55 -3.95
CA PHE A 221 7.91 -1.38 -4.94
C PHE A 221 7.34 -2.69 -4.36
N ARG A 222 7.68 -3.01 -3.11
CA ARG A 222 7.12 -4.14 -2.37
C ARG A 222 5.67 -3.92 -1.97
N ASN A 223 5.28 -2.65 -1.89
CA ASN A 223 3.89 -2.24 -1.68
C ASN A 223 3.07 -2.22 -2.98
N LEU A 224 3.65 -2.68 -4.11
CA LEU A 224 2.98 -2.84 -5.40
C LEU A 224 2.91 -4.32 -5.79
N TYR A 225 1.75 -4.94 -5.61
CA TYR A 225 1.51 -6.35 -5.94
C TYR A 225 0.93 -6.51 -7.35
N LEU A 226 1.35 -7.57 -8.05
CA LEU A 226 0.65 -8.09 -9.22
C LEU A 226 -0.11 -9.36 -8.83
N GLU A 227 -1.43 -9.24 -8.79
CA GLU A 227 -2.35 -10.34 -8.47
C GLU A 227 -2.58 -11.22 -9.68
N GLN A 228 -2.46 -12.52 -9.46
CA GLN A 228 -2.73 -13.54 -10.45
C GLN A 228 -4.18 -14.04 -10.28
N ARG A 229 -5.04 -13.70 -11.23
CA ARG A 229 -6.43 -14.20 -11.28
C ARG A 229 -6.59 -15.27 -12.36
N GLU A 230 -7.34 -16.31 -12.02
CA GLU A 230 -7.82 -17.28 -13.01
C GLU A 230 -8.82 -16.56 -13.94
N GLY A 231 -8.53 -16.56 -15.25
CA GLY A 231 -9.46 -16.06 -16.25
C GLY A 231 -10.70 -16.96 -16.35
N LYS A 232 -11.82 -16.39 -16.83
CA LYS A 232 -13.03 -17.17 -17.13
C LYS A 232 -12.76 -18.26 -18.17
N ASP A 233 -11.89 -17.95 -19.11
CA ASP A 233 -11.32 -18.91 -20.02
C ASP A 233 -10.12 -19.51 -19.29
N HIS A 234 -10.24 -20.75 -18.78
CA HIS A 234 -9.25 -21.49 -17.99
C HIS A 234 -7.84 -21.60 -18.62
N HIS A 235 -7.62 -20.98 -19.78
CA HIS A 235 -6.39 -20.95 -20.55
C HIS A 235 -5.60 -19.64 -20.43
N ARG A 236 -6.12 -18.59 -19.78
CA ARG A 236 -5.37 -17.34 -19.55
C ARG A 236 -5.40 -16.89 -18.10
N THR A 237 -4.22 -16.82 -17.52
CA THR A 237 -3.95 -16.05 -16.30
C THR A 237 -4.13 -14.56 -16.61
N LYS A 238 -4.95 -13.86 -15.82
CA LYS A 238 -5.05 -12.40 -15.88
C LYS A 238 -4.31 -11.79 -14.69
N TRP A 239 -3.41 -10.86 -14.99
CA TRP A 239 -2.72 -10.08 -13.96
C TRP A 239 -3.47 -8.79 -13.65
N SER A 240 -3.44 -8.32 -12.41
CA SER A 240 -3.92 -6.98 -12.04
C SER A 240 -3.03 -6.34 -11.00
N VAL A 241 -2.89 -5.02 -11.08
CA VAL A 241 -2.17 -4.24 -10.05
C VAL A 241 -3.01 -4.17 -8.78
N VAL A 242 -2.37 -4.40 -7.64
CA VAL A 242 -2.97 -4.31 -6.31
C VAL A 242 -2.05 -3.49 -5.41
N GLY A 243 -2.57 -2.42 -4.84
CA GLY A 243 -1.84 -1.70 -3.80
C GLY A 243 -2.00 -2.40 -2.46
N ILE A 244 -0.90 -2.71 -1.76
CA ILE A 244 -0.93 -3.16 -0.36
C ILE A 244 -0.38 -2.07 0.57
N ASP A 245 -0.50 -2.26 1.88
CA ASP A 245 0.03 -1.33 2.90
C ASP A 245 -0.44 0.11 2.66
N GLN A 246 -1.76 0.29 2.70
CA GLN A 246 -2.38 1.58 2.39
C GLN A 246 -2.06 2.56 3.51
N GLY A 247 -1.62 3.77 3.16
CA GLY A 247 -1.25 4.80 4.12
C GLY A 247 -1.95 6.12 3.85
N ILE A 248 -2.14 6.90 4.91
CA ILE A 248 -2.54 8.31 4.84
C ILE A 248 -1.54 9.10 5.68
N THR A 249 -0.83 10.03 5.04
CA THR A 249 0.10 10.93 5.75
C THR A 249 -0.32 12.36 5.52
N ALA A 250 -1.23 12.88 6.35
CA ALA A 250 -1.73 14.23 6.14
C ALA A 250 -0.64 15.29 6.31
N VAL A 251 -0.44 16.13 5.29
CA VAL A 251 0.34 17.36 5.41
C VAL A 251 -0.65 18.46 5.82
N LYS A 252 -0.78 18.74 7.12
CA LYS A 252 -1.76 19.71 7.62
C LYS A 252 -1.24 21.14 7.40
N ARG A 253 -1.99 22.00 6.69
CA ARG A 253 -1.57 23.38 6.36
C ARG A 253 -1.32 24.21 7.60
N GLU A 254 -2.14 24.02 8.63
CA GLU A 254 -2.05 24.71 9.92
C GLU A 254 -0.83 24.31 10.77
N VAL A 255 -0.24 23.15 10.48
CA VAL A 255 0.98 22.66 11.17
C VAL A 255 2.23 22.94 10.33
N HIS A 256 2.15 22.74 9.01
CA HIS A 256 3.29 22.81 8.11
C HIS A 256 2.92 23.46 6.75
N PRO A 257 2.66 24.78 6.74
CA PRO A 257 2.10 25.48 5.57
C PRO A 257 3.01 25.38 4.34
N GLU A 258 4.32 25.58 4.50
CA GLU A 258 5.27 25.55 3.37
C GLU A 258 5.31 24.18 2.68
N GLY A 259 5.33 23.09 3.45
CA GLY A 259 5.31 21.74 2.89
C GLY A 259 3.95 21.36 2.33
N HIS A 260 2.86 21.86 2.91
CA HIS A 260 1.53 21.72 2.33
C HIS A 260 1.49 22.38 0.94
N ASP A 261 1.90 23.65 0.85
CA ASP A 261 1.86 24.41 -0.40
C ASP A 261 2.80 23.83 -1.45
N LYS A 262 4.00 23.38 -1.04
CA LYS A 262 4.94 22.66 -1.91
C LYS A 262 4.31 21.38 -2.46
N TYR A 263 3.67 20.60 -1.60
CA TYR A 263 3.00 19.37 -1.99
C TYR A 263 1.84 19.66 -2.97
N MET A 264 0.96 20.62 -2.65
CA MET A 264 -0.15 21.01 -3.53
C MET A 264 0.33 21.55 -4.89
N SER A 265 1.42 22.32 -4.91
CA SER A 265 2.01 22.81 -6.15
C SER A 265 2.51 21.68 -7.06
N ARG A 266 3.12 20.63 -6.49
CA ARG A 266 3.54 19.44 -7.25
C ARG A 266 2.35 18.65 -7.78
N VAL A 267 1.32 18.47 -6.96
CA VAL A 267 0.06 17.84 -7.38
C VAL A 267 -0.57 18.62 -8.54
N GLU A 268 -0.69 19.93 -8.42
CA GLU A 268 -1.28 20.79 -9.46
C GLU A 268 -0.47 20.77 -10.74
N SER A 269 0.86 20.86 -10.67
CA SER A 269 1.76 20.75 -11.83
C SER A 269 1.51 19.48 -12.63
N LEU A 270 1.56 18.32 -11.96
CA LEU A 270 1.39 17.02 -12.60
C LEU A 270 -0.02 16.86 -13.20
N VAL A 271 -1.07 17.18 -12.43
CA VAL A 271 -2.45 16.93 -12.86
C VAL A 271 -2.88 17.89 -13.96
N VAL A 272 -2.48 19.17 -13.90
CA VAL A 272 -2.71 20.13 -14.98
C VAL A 272 -1.98 19.69 -16.25
N HIS A 273 -0.73 19.21 -16.15
CA HIS A 273 -0.02 18.66 -17.30
C HIS A 273 -0.81 17.51 -17.94
N ILE A 274 -1.15 16.48 -17.15
CA ILE A 274 -1.85 15.29 -17.66
C ILE A 274 -3.22 15.65 -18.25
N ALA A 275 -3.97 16.54 -17.62
CA ALA A 275 -5.31 16.92 -18.07
C ALA A 275 -5.28 17.72 -19.38
N THR A 276 -4.30 18.64 -19.52
CA THR A 276 -4.23 19.54 -20.67
C THR A 276 -3.42 18.98 -21.84
N ARG A 277 -2.46 18.08 -21.58
CA ARG A 277 -1.53 17.50 -22.56
C ARG A 277 -1.39 15.98 -22.39
N PRO A 278 -2.48 15.19 -22.47
CA PRO A 278 -2.45 13.76 -22.16
C PRO A 278 -1.56 12.91 -23.09
N GLY A 279 -1.17 13.44 -24.26
CA GLY A 279 -0.26 12.79 -25.21
C GLY A 279 1.22 13.14 -25.02
N GLU A 280 1.56 14.01 -24.06
CA GLU A 280 2.93 14.37 -23.72
C GLU A 280 3.30 13.75 -22.36
N GLU A 281 4.53 13.25 -22.22
CA GLU A 281 5.01 12.63 -20.98
C GLU A 281 5.40 13.70 -19.95
N ALA A 282 4.75 13.69 -18.78
CA ALA A 282 5.05 14.53 -17.64
C ALA A 282 6.46 14.24 -17.10
N GLU A 283 7.16 15.27 -16.63
CA GLU A 283 8.52 15.17 -16.10
C GLU A 283 8.60 14.22 -14.90
N GLU A 284 7.60 14.25 -14.03
CA GLU A 284 7.48 13.37 -12.87
C GLU A 284 7.44 11.88 -13.26
N LEU A 285 6.86 11.56 -14.41
CA LEU A 285 6.82 10.17 -14.93
C LEU A 285 8.11 9.75 -15.63
N GLN A 286 8.88 10.70 -16.16
CA GLN A 286 10.23 10.41 -16.65
C GLN A 286 11.12 9.98 -15.48
N ARG A 287 11.07 10.72 -14.36
CA ARG A 287 11.75 10.36 -13.12
C ARG A 287 11.30 9.01 -12.59
N PHE A 288 10.00 8.74 -12.60
CA PHE A 288 9.47 7.43 -12.19
C PHE A 288 10.00 6.28 -13.05
N ARG A 289 10.03 6.46 -14.38
CA ARG A 289 10.64 5.49 -15.30
C ARG A 289 12.10 5.26 -14.97
N ASP A 290 12.87 6.31 -14.70
CA ASP A 290 14.29 6.20 -14.37
C ASP A 290 14.51 5.47 -13.05
N CYS A 291 13.63 5.67 -12.07
CA CYS A 291 13.61 4.89 -10.83
C CYS A 291 13.31 3.41 -11.10
N ILE A 292 12.26 3.07 -11.86
CA ILE A 292 11.97 1.66 -12.22
C ILE A 292 13.14 1.02 -12.98
N ARG A 293 13.80 1.77 -13.87
CA ARG A 293 14.99 1.28 -14.57
C ARG A 293 16.13 0.98 -13.60
N THR A 294 16.35 1.83 -12.62
CA THR A 294 17.44 1.70 -11.65
C THR A 294 17.17 0.58 -10.65
N GLU A 295 15.98 0.55 -10.05
CA GLU A 295 15.64 -0.37 -8.96
C GLU A 295 15.23 -1.76 -9.45
N LEU A 296 14.57 -1.85 -10.62
CA LEU A 296 14.01 -3.12 -11.12
C LEU A 296 14.68 -3.63 -12.39
N ALA A 297 15.62 -2.87 -12.98
CA ALA A 297 16.22 -3.17 -14.29
C ALA A 297 15.17 -3.33 -15.42
N ILE A 298 14.03 -2.63 -15.30
CA ILE A 298 12.96 -2.60 -16.30
C ILE A 298 13.01 -1.27 -17.04
N ASP A 299 13.24 -1.30 -18.34
CA ASP A 299 13.26 -0.09 -19.15
C ASP A 299 11.86 0.21 -19.71
N LEU A 300 11.13 1.13 -19.07
CA LEU A 300 9.83 1.57 -19.55
C LEU A 300 9.99 2.45 -20.78
N ARG A 301 9.11 2.31 -21.77
CA ARG A 301 9.08 3.20 -22.93
C ARG A 301 8.27 4.46 -22.59
N PRO A 302 8.46 5.59 -23.29
CA PRO A 302 7.59 6.76 -23.14
C PRO A 302 6.11 6.44 -23.30
N SER A 303 5.75 5.50 -24.19
CA SER A 303 4.37 5.04 -24.35
C SER A 303 3.80 4.37 -23.10
N ASP A 304 4.64 3.71 -22.31
CA ASP A 304 4.21 3.05 -21.07
C ASP A 304 3.90 4.10 -20.00
N SER A 305 4.68 5.18 -19.92
CA SER A 305 4.36 6.35 -19.09
C SER A 305 3.04 7.01 -19.49
N LEU A 306 2.73 7.10 -20.78
CA LEU A 306 1.43 7.64 -21.23
C LEU A 306 0.25 6.76 -20.78
N GLU A 307 0.44 5.45 -20.67
CA GLU A 307 -0.59 4.56 -20.09
C GLU A 307 -0.78 4.80 -18.59
N ILE A 308 0.31 5.06 -17.85
CA ILE A 308 0.24 5.49 -16.45
C ILE A 308 -0.53 6.82 -16.35
N GLN A 309 -0.24 7.81 -17.20
CA GLN A 309 -0.99 9.08 -17.23
C GLN A 309 -2.46 8.88 -17.51
N ALA A 310 -2.80 8.01 -18.46
CA ALA A 310 -4.19 7.67 -18.76
C ALA A 310 -4.89 7.11 -17.52
N GLY A 311 -4.20 6.24 -16.76
CA GLY A 311 -4.68 5.71 -15.48
C GLY A 311 -4.89 6.78 -14.42
N ILE A 312 -3.92 7.68 -14.26
CA ILE A 312 -4.04 8.84 -13.36
C ILE A 312 -5.26 9.68 -13.75
N LEU A 313 -5.39 10.05 -15.02
CA LEU A 313 -6.48 10.90 -15.52
C LEU A 313 -7.85 10.24 -15.37
N GLU A 314 -7.96 8.93 -15.59
CA GLU A 314 -9.19 8.16 -15.34
C GLU A 314 -9.61 8.27 -13.88
N THR A 315 -8.68 8.06 -12.94
CA THR A 315 -8.97 8.13 -11.50
C THR A 315 -9.18 9.55 -10.99
N VAL A 316 -8.45 10.54 -11.54
CA VAL A 316 -8.68 11.97 -11.28
C VAL A 316 -10.14 12.34 -11.57
N LYS A 317 -10.73 11.82 -12.65
CA LYS A 317 -12.15 12.02 -12.97
C LYS A 317 -13.09 11.37 -11.96
N GLU A 318 -12.72 10.24 -11.36
CA GLU A 318 -13.52 9.60 -10.31
C GLU A 318 -13.44 10.37 -8.99
N PHE A 319 -12.25 10.80 -8.58
CA PHE A 319 -12.07 11.63 -7.38
C PHE A 319 -12.73 13.00 -7.51
N ALA A 320 -12.69 13.62 -8.69
CA ALA A 320 -13.34 14.91 -8.93
C ALA A 320 -14.87 14.88 -8.79
N LYS A 321 -15.49 13.69 -8.74
CA LYS A 321 -16.92 13.52 -8.43
C LYS A 321 -17.21 13.48 -6.93
N LEU A 322 -16.18 13.37 -6.09
CA LEU A 322 -16.35 13.36 -4.64
C LEU A 322 -16.55 14.77 -4.11
N GLU A 323 -17.41 14.86 -3.11
CA GLU A 323 -17.65 16.04 -2.30
C GLU A 323 -17.19 15.81 -0.87
N GLU A 324 -16.98 16.87 -0.10
CA GLU A 324 -16.52 16.79 1.29
C GLU A 324 -17.40 15.86 2.14
N LYS A 325 -18.72 15.91 1.94
CA LYS A 325 -19.69 15.03 2.60
C LYS A 325 -19.41 13.55 2.38
N ASP A 326 -18.91 13.15 1.20
CA ASP A 326 -18.64 11.75 0.90
C ASP A 326 -17.47 11.25 1.76
N LEU A 327 -16.44 12.09 1.94
CA LEU A 327 -15.30 11.78 2.79
C LEU A 327 -15.65 11.78 4.27
N VAL A 328 -16.52 12.71 4.71
CA VAL A 328 -17.05 12.74 6.07
C VAL A 328 -17.89 11.50 6.37
N GLU A 329 -18.77 11.10 5.46
CA GLU A 329 -19.57 9.87 5.58
C GLU A 329 -18.67 8.62 5.66
N MET A 330 -17.61 8.55 4.84
CA MET A 330 -16.62 7.47 4.94
C MET A 330 -15.89 7.47 6.28
N LYS A 331 -15.47 8.64 6.77
CA LYS A 331 -14.80 8.77 8.07
C LYS A 331 -15.73 8.36 9.22
N HIS A 332 -16.99 8.75 9.15
CA HIS A 332 -18.03 8.35 10.10
C HIS A 332 -18.30 6.83 10.06
N LYS A 333 -18.28 6.22 8.86
CA LYS A 333 -18.35 4.76 8.73
C LYS A 333 -17.19 4.08 9.46
N VAL A 334 -15.96 4.59 9.33
CA VAL A 334 -14.77 4.07 10.04
C VAL A 334 -14.91 4.27 11.56
N GLU A 335 -15.38 5.43 12.00
CA GLU A 335 -15.67 5.72 13.41
C GLU A 335 -16.59 4.66 14.04
N HIS A 336 -17.61 4.20 13.29
CA HIS A 336 -18.61 3.24 13.76
C HIS A 336 -18.22 1.77 13.55
N MET A 337 -16.99 1.47 13.11
CA MET A 337 -16.53 0.08 12.95
C MET A 337 -16.20 -0.61 14.28
N ILE A 338 -15.95 0.16 15.33
CA ILE A 338 -15.61 -0.34 16.67
C ILE A 338 -16.65 0.07 17.70
N ARG A 339 -16.71 -0.64 18.83
CA ARG A 339 -17.59 -0.31 19.96
C ARG A 339 -16.84 0.36 21.10
N THR A 340 -15.59 -0.01 21.30
CA THR A 340 -14.74 0.47 22.39
C THR A 340 -13.40 0.93 21.85
N ASP A 341 -13.02 2.15 22.19
CA ASP A 341 -11.72 2.70 21.86
C ASP A 341 -10.76 2.60 23.06
N TRP A 342 -9.75 1.75 22.95
CA TRP A 342 -8.76 1.60 24.01
C TRP A 342 -7.69 2.68 23.88
N ALA A 343 -7.49 3.46 24.95
CA ALA A 343 -6.47 4.52 25.03
C ALA A 343 -6.52 5.54 23.88
N ASP A 344 -7.73 5.78 23.36
CA ASP A 344 -8.02 6.70 22.25
C ASP A 344 -7.23 6.38 20.98
N VAL A 345 -6.83 5.11 20.77
CA VAL A 345 -6.04 4.71 19.59
C VAL A 345 -6.84 4.93 18.31
N TRP A 346 -8.12 4.56 18.31
CA TRP A 346 -8.99 4.73 17.15
C TRP A 346 -9.32 6.21 16.91
N ALA A 347 -9.66 6.96 17.95
CA ALA A 347 -9.94 8.39 17.87
C ALA A 347 -8.73 9.18 17.33
N LYS A 348 -7.52 8.89 17.81
CA LYS A 348 -6.29 9.50 17.29
C LYS A 348 -6.03 9.16 15.83
N GLY A 349 -6.28 7.91 15.42
CA GLY A 349 -6.22 7.52 14.00
C GLY A 349 -7.30 8.21 13.15
N LEU A 350 -8.49 8.50 13.71
CA LEU A 350 -9.48 9.32 13.02
C LEU A 350 -9.00 10.79 12.90
N GLU A 351 -8.34 11.34 13.92
CA GLU A 351 -7.78 12.71 13.89
C GLU A 351 -6.62 12.88 12.88
N SER A 352 -5.91 11.81 12.55
CA SER A 352 -4.86 11.83 11.52
C SER A 352 -5.46 11.90 10.10
N ILE A 353 -6.68 11.39 9.89
CA ILE A 353 -7.44 11.53 8.65
C ILE A 353 -7.93 12.97 8.49
N HIS A 354 -7.16 13.76 7.73
CA HIS A 354 -7.40 15.19 7.54
C HIS A 354 -8.18 15.49 6.26
N ILE A 355 -9.51 15.52 6.38
CA ILE A 355 -10.43 15.77 5.26
C ILE A 355 -10.11 17.05 4.47
N PRO A 356 -9.79 18.20 5.09
CA PRO A 356 -9.49 19.42 4.33
C PRO A 356 -8.31 19.26 3.35
N MET A 357 -7.26 18.53 3.72
CA MET A 357 -6.12 18.28 2.82
C MET A 357 -6.52 17.36 1.66
N LEU A 358 -7.33 16.32 1.92
CA LEU A 358 -7.86 15.46 0.85
C LEU A 358 -8.71 16.28 -0.14
N MET A 359 -9.53 17.20 0.37
CA MET A 359 -10.36 18.10 -0.44
C MET A 359 -9.53 19.11 -1.24
N ASP A 360 -8.46 19.66 -0.67
CA ASP A 360 -7.54 20.54 -1.41
C ASP A 360 -6.98 19.85 -2.66
N VAL A 361 -6.61 18.56 -2.56
CA VAL A 361 -6.17 17.74 -3.71
C VAL A 361 -7.31 17.51 -4.70
N ILE A 362 -8.51 17.15 -4.23
CA ILE A 362 -9.69 16.93 -5.09
C ILE A 362 -10.10 18.22 -5.82
N ASP A 363 -9.95 19.38 -5.19
CA ASP A 363 -10.25 20.67 -5.80
C ASP A 363 -9.23 21.02 -6.90
N ILE A 364 -7.95 20.66 -6.73
CA ILE A 364 -6.97 20.71 -7.83
C ILE A 364 -7.46 19.86 -9.01
N TYR A 365 -7.97 18.65 -8.75
CA TYR A 365 -8.47 17.76 -9.80
C TYR A 365 -9.66 18.38 -10.54
N LYS A 366 -10.64 18.93 -9.81
CA LYS A 366 -11.80 19.63 -10.38
C LYS A 366 -11.37 20.80 -11.27
N ARG A 367 -10.43 21.64 -10.80
CA ARG A 367 -9.90 22.77 -11.57
C ARG A 367 -9.15 22.31 -12.82
N ALA A 368 -8.26 21.33 -12.69
CA ALA A 368 -7.47 20.82 -13.83
C ALA A 368 -8.35 20.25 -14.95
N LEU A 369 -9.43 19.53 -14.60
CA LEU A 369 -10.39 19.01 -15.58
C LEU A 369 -11.23 20.09 -16.27
N SER A 370 -11.29 21.30 -15.72
CA SER A 370 -11.99 22.44 -16.34
C SER A 370 -11.13 23.22 -17.34
N LEU A 371 -9.82 22.97 -17.36
CA LEU A 371 -8.90 23.65 -18.28
C LEU A 371 -9.06 23.10 -19.71
N PRO A 372 -8.97 23.97 -20.74
CA PRO A 372 -8.99 23.50 -22.12
C PRO A 372 -7.74 22.66 -22.43
N PRO A 373 -7.85 21.62 -23.28
CA PRO A 373 -6.69 20.93 -23.81
C PRO A 373 -5.74 21.92 -24.48
N GLN A 374 -4.45 21.82 -24.19
CA GLN A 374 -3.42 22.58 -24.88
C GLN A 374 -3.08 21.89 -26.21
N PRO A 375 -2.82 22.64 -27.29
CA PRO A 375 -2.34 22.04 -28.52
C PRO A 375 -1.02 21.32 -28.25
N ALA A 376 -0.84 20.14 -28.86
CA ALA A 376 0.43 19.42 -28.80
C ALA A 376 1.56 20.34 -29.28
N ALA A 377 2.68 20.37 -28.57
CA ALA A 377 3.83 21.15 -28.98
C ALA A 377 4.27 20.65 -30.37
N THR A 378 4.27 21.54 -31.38
CA THR A 378 4.90 21.26 -32.67
C THR A 378 6.39 21.04 -32.43
N LYS A 379 6.82 19.78 -32.53
CA LYS A 379 8.21 19.36 -32.41
C LYS A 379 9.02 19.68 -33.65
#